data_AF-I1KFT5-F1
#
_entry.id   AF-I1KFT5-F1
#
_cell.length_a   1.000
_cell.length_b   1.000
_cell.length_c   1.000
_cell.angle_alpha   90.00
_cell.angle_beta   90.00
_cell.angle_gamma   90.00
#
_symmetry.space_group_name_H-M   'P 1'
#
loop_
_entity.id
_entity.type
_entity.pdbx_description
1 polymer ?
#
loop_
_entity_poly.entity_id
_entity_poly.type
_entity_poly.pdbx_seq_one_letter_code
_entity_poly.pdbx_strand_id
1 'polypeptide(L)'
;MDNTEAEEQFASEMLRPKLKELEEAVQPKISPVQDYASFTLQKDFFKCGYECFDRSKRQEEVNNCVNNCIDLLTKAKKTLDNEMEMFEEKMKMSTSLMVCLQKHGEAKLQQKAGAALDLVSCLDQSIQENIKFLPHINKLKAAFGISDDSSS
;
A
#
# COMPACT_ATOMS: atom_id res chain seq x y z
N MET A 1 18.85 0.82 -35.95
CA MET A 1 18.65 0.05 -34.71
C MET A 1 18.95 1.03 -33.61
N ASP A 2 17.87 1.50 -33.00
CA ASP A 2 17.65 2.91 -32.65
C ASP A 2 18.30 3.26 -31.31
N ASN A 3 18.88 4.44 -31.16
CA ASN A 3 19.48 4.92 -29.90
C ASN A 3 18.47 4.82 -28.73
N THR A 4 17.19 4.88 -29.07
CA THR A 4 16.02 4.67 -28.21
C THR A 4 16.00 3.32 -27.48
N GLU A 5 16.26 2.19 -28.16
CA GLU A 5 16.20 0.86 -27.52
C GLU A 5 17.33 0.69 -26.49
N ALA A 6 18.53 1.16 -26.82
CA ALA A 6 19.68 1.12 -25.92
C ALA A 6 19.47 2.03 -24.69
N GLU A 7 18.90 3.21 -24.89
CA GLU A 7 18.53 4.13 -23.81
C GLU A 7 17.44 3.56 -22.89
N GLU A 8 16.44 2.87 -23.45
CA GLU A 8 15.36 2.23 -22.69
C GLU A 8 15.87 1.03 -21.88
N GLN A 9 16.74 0.20 -22.47
CA GLN A 9 17.41 -0.89 -21.75
C GLN A 9 18.27 -0.35 -20.61
N PHE A 10 19.08 0.67 -20.87
CA PHE A 10 19.91 1.31 -19.84
C PHE A 10 19.06 1.90 -18.71
N ALA A 11 17.98 2.62 -19.03
CA ALA A 11 17.07 3.16 -18.02
C ALA A 11 16.42 2.04 -17.20
N SER A 12 15.98 0.95 -17.84
CA SER A 12 15.40 -0.21 -17.17
C SER A 12 16.38 -0.86 -16.18
N GLU A 13 17.62 -1.06 -16.60
CA GLU A 13 18.67 -1.63 -15.75
C GLU A 13 18.96 -0.77 -14.51
N MET A 14 18.95 0.56 -14.68
CA MET A 14 19.22 1.49 -13.58
C MET A 14 18.03 1.64 -12.61
N LEU A 15 16.79 1.52 -13.11
CA LEU A 15 15.57 1.64 -12.31
C LEU A 15 15.24 0.38 -11.53
N ARG A 16 15.56 -0.80 -12.07
CA ARG A 16 15.27 -2.08 -11.43
C ARG A 16 15.74 -2.18 -9.96
N PRO A 17 17.01 -1.87 -9.60
CA PRO A 17 17.43 -1.91 -8.21
C PRO A 17 16.70 -0.88 -7.33
N LYS A 18 16.29 0.27 -7.89
CA LYS A 18 15.56 1.32 -7.16
C LYS A 18 14.12 0.91 -6.87
N LEU A 19 13.45 0.26 -7.81
CA LEU A 19 12.12 -0.32 -7.58
C LEU A 19 12.18 -1.41 -6.51
N LYS A 20 13.25 -2.21 -6.51
CA LYS A 20 13.49 -3.22 -5.47
C LYS A 20 13.68 -2.58 -4.10
N GLU A 21 14.45 -1.50 -3.99
CA GLU A 21 14.62 -0.72 -2.76
C GLU A 21 13.27 -0.21 -2.22
N LEU A 22 12.40 0.30 -3.11
CA LEU A 22 11.05 0.72 -2.73
C LEU A 22 10.23 -0.46 -2.21
N GLU A 23 10.22 -1.60 -2.91
CA GLU A 23 9.48 -2.79 -2.50
C GLU A 23 9.96 -3.31 -1.13
N GLU A 24 11.28 -3.41 -0.94
CA GLU A 24 11.91 -3.83 0.32
C GLU A 24 11.61 -2.85 1.47
N ALA A 25 11.43 -1.57 1.18
CA ALA A 25 11.02 -0.57 2.18
C ALA A 25 9.51 -0.62 2.50
N VAL A 26 8.68 -0.85 1.48
CA VAL A 26 7.22 -0.86 1.57
C VAL A 26 6.69 -2.12 2.27
N GLN A 27 7.17 -3.29 1.85
CA GLN A 27 6.60 -4.58 2.28
C GLN A 27 6.60 -4.78 3.80
N PRO A 28 7.69 -4.53 4.54
CA PRO A 28 7.70 -4.65 6.00
C PRO A 28 6.72 -3.68 6.69
N LYS A 29 6.38 -2.57 6.03
CA LYS A 29 5.46 -1.57 6.57
C LYS A 29 4.00 -1.93 6.31
N ILE A 30 3.67 -2.43 5.12
CA ILE A 30 2.30 -2.78 4.75
C ILE A 30 1.90 -4.17 5.28
N SER A 31 2.83 -5.12 5.37
CA SER A 31 2.54 -6.52 5.75
C SER A 31 1.76 -6.66 7.07
N PRO A 32 2.12 -5.98 8.19
CA PRO A 32 1.32 -6.06 9.42
C PRO A 32 -0.11 -5.51 9.27
N VAL A 33 -0.33 -4.56 8.36
CA VAL A 33 -1.67 -4.03 8.07
C VAL A 33 -2.51 -5.05 7.30
N GLN A 34 -1.89 -5.73 6.34
CA GLN A 34 -2.53 -6.82 5.60
C GLN A 34 -2.85 -8.02 6.50
N ASP A 35 -1.94 -8.37 7.42
CA ASP A 35 -2.16 -9.42 8.41
C ASP A 35 -3.31 -9.04 9.38
N TYR A 36 -3.32 -7.80 9.86
CA TYR A 36 -4.44 -7.33 10.69
C TYR A 36 -5.78 -7.46 9.95
N ALA A 37 -5.84 -7.05 8.69
CA ALA A 37 -7.05 -7.12 7.87
C ALA A 37 -7.49 -8.56 7.59
N SER A 38 -6.54 -9.44 7.26
CA SER A 38 -6.80 -10.80 6.77
C SER A 38 -6.93 -11.82 7.89
N PHE A 39 -6.28 -11.60 9.02
CA PHE A 39 -6.21 -12.55 10.13
C PHE A 39 -6.85 -11.97 11.39
N THR A 40 -6.35 -10.85 11.91
CA THR A 40 -6.78 -10.33 13.23
C THR A 40 -8.26 -9.96 13.24
N LEU A 41 -8.72 -9.15 12.28
CA LEU A 41 -10.13 -8.77 12.16
C LEU A 41 -11.05 -9.99 11.98
N GLN A 42 -10.63 -10.97 11.18
CA GLN A 42 -11.42 -12.18 10.96
C GLN A 42 -11.50 -13.03 12.22
N LYS A 43 -10.38 -13.21 12.93
CA LYS A 43 -10.31 -13.94 14.20
C LYS A 43 -11.24 -13.32 15.24
N ASP A 44 -11.20 -12.00 15.38
CA ASP A 44 -12.03 -11.27 16.34
C ASP A 44 -13.51 -11.35 15.99
N PHE A 45 -13.85 -11.27 14.69
CA PHE A 45 -15.21 -11.49 14.22
C PHE A 45 -15.73 -12.89 14.55
N PHE A 46 -14.97 -13.95 14.25
CA PHE A 46 -15.40 -15.31 14.55
C PHE A 46 -15.53 -15.57 16.05
N LYS A 47 -14.63 -14.99 16.86
CA LYS A 47 -14.72 -15.04 18.32
C LYS A 47 -16.01 -14.37 18.83
N CYS A 48 -16.30 -13.16 18.35
CA CYS A 48 -17.53 -12.43 18.69
C CYS A 48 -18.78 -13.26 18.33
N GLY A 49 -18.81 -13.82 17.11
CA GLY A 49 -19.89 -14.68 16.66
C GLY A 49 -20.06 -15.92 17.54
N TYR A 50 -18.96 -16.60 17.90
CA TYR A 50 -18.99 -17.76 18.80
C TYR A 50 -19.60 -17.41 20.18
N GLU A 51 -19.21 -16.27 20.76
CA GLU A 51 -19.72 -15.79 22.05
C GLU A 51 -21.21 -15.40 22.01
N CYS A 52 -21.77 -15.17 20.83
CA CYS A 52 -23.21 -14.95 20.67
C CYS A 52 -24.04 -16.22 20.88
N PHE A 53 -23.51 -17.41 20.59
CA PHE A 53 -24.24 -18.68 20.65
C PHE A 53 -24.28 -19.26 22.06
N ASP A 54 -25.18 -18.71 22.88
CA ASP A 54 -25.48 -19.19 24.23
C ASP A 54 -26.89 -19.81 24.29
N ARG A 55 -27.00 -21.03 24.84
CA ARG A 55 -28.27 -21.76 24.97
C ARG A 55 -29.29 -21.08 25.90
N SER A 56 -28.86 -20.16 26.74
CA SER A 56 -29.75 -19.38 27.61
C SER A 56 -30.44 -18.21 26.90
N LYS A 57 -29.95 -17.81 25.73
CA LYS A 57 -30.46 -16.66 24.96
C LYS A 57 -31.54 -17.09 23.98
N ARG A 58 -32.51 -16.20 23.72
CA ARG A 58 -33.50 -16.40 22.64
C ARG A 58 -32.86 -16.14 21.28
N GLN A 59 -33.45 -16.71 20.23
CA GLN A 59 -32.95 -16.59 18.85
C GLN A 59 -32.76 -15.12 18.41
N GLU A 60 -33.67 -14.23 18.79
CA GLU A 60 -33.57 -12.80 18.49
C GLU A 60 -32.35 -12.15 19.15
N GLU A 61 -32.03 -12.53 20.38
CA GLU A 61 -30.86 -12.04 21.11
C GLU A 61 -29.56 -12.52 20.47
N VAL A 62 -29.53 -13.77 20.01
CA VAL A 62 -28.41 -14.34 19.25
C VAL A 62 -28.24 -13.58 17.93
N ASN A 63 -29.31 -13.37 17.17
CA ASN A 63 -29.26 -12.65 15.89
C ASN A 63 -28.79 -11.20 16.06
N ASN A 64 -29.31 -10.47 17.06
CA ASN A 64 -28.90 -9.10 17.35
C ASN A 64 -27.42 -9.03 17.75
N CYS A 65 -26.94 -10.01 18.52
CA CYS A 65 -25.52 -10.13 18.87
C CYS A 65 -24.65 -10.34 17.63
N VAL A 66 -25.01 -11.29 16.76
CA VAL A 66 -24.25 -11.57 15.52
C VAL A 66 -24.26 -10.37 14.58
N ASN A 67 -25.40 -9.68 14.44
CA ASN A 67 -25.50 -8.45 13.63
C ASN A 67 -24.56 -7.37 14.17
N ASN A 68 -24.48 -7.19 15.49
CA ASN A 68 -23.51 -6.26 16.09
C ASN A 68 -22.06 -6.66 15.76
N CYS A 69 -21.71 -7.94 15.77
CA CYS A 69 -20.38 -8.41 15.36
C CYS A 69 -20.08 -8.08 13.89
N ILE A 70 -21.07 -8.26 12.99
CA ILE A 70 -20.96 -7.92 11.57
C ILE A 70 -20.77 -6.41 11.38
N ASP A 71 -21.52 -5.59 12.12
CA ASP A 71 -21.42 -4.14 12.05
C ASP A 71 -20.04 -3.64 12.51
N LEU A 72 -19.49 -4.21 13.59
CA LEU A 72 -18.15 -3.92 14.08
C LEU A 72 -17.08 -4.27 13.04
N LEU A 73 -17.15 -5.47 12.45
CA LEU A 73 -16.23 -5.89 11.39
C LEU A 73 -16.32 -4.96 10.17
N THR A 74 -17.53 -4.67 9.70
CA THR A 74 -17.77 -3.84 8.52
C THR A 74 -17.24 -2.43 8.73
N LYS A 75 -17.46 -1.84 9.91
CA LYS A 75 -16.94 -0.53 10.28
C LYS A 75 -15.41 -0.50 10.34
N ALA A 76 -14.80 -1.49 11.00
CA ALA A 76 -13.35 -1.59 11.10
C ALA A 76 -12.71 -1.75 9.72
N LYS A 77 -13.23 -2.69 8.92
CA LYS A 77 -12.77 -2.93 7.55
C LYS A 77 -12.90 -1.69 6.67
N LYS A 78 -14.06 -1.02 6.68
CA LYS A 78 -14.27 0.21 5.89
C LYS A 78 -13.30 1.32 6.29
N THR A 79 -13.07 1.51 7.59
CA THR A 79 -12.11 2.53 8.06
C THR A 79 -10.70 2.20 7.61
N LEU A 80 -10.31 0.92 7.71
CA LEU A 80 -8.99 0.46 7.30
C LEU A 80 -8.79 0.61 5.78
N ASP A 81 -9.76 0.16 4.99
CA ASP A 81 -9.73 0.25 3.52
C ASP A 81 -9.63 1.72 3.08
N ASN A 82 -10.38 2.64 3.69
CA ASN A 82 -10.31 4.07 3.38
C ASN A 82 -8.93 4.68 3.69
N GLU A 83 -8.34 4.35 4.85
CA GLU A 83 -7.02 4.88 5.21
C GLU A 83 -5.90 4.28 4.34
N MET A 84 -6.03 3.00 3.97
CA MET A 84 -5.13 2.34 3.02
C MET A 84 -5.23 2.96 1.63
N GLU A 85 -6.44 3.21 1.12
CA GLU A 85 -6.66 3.91 -0.14
C GLU A 85 -6.03 5.30 -0.12
N MET A 86 -6.24 6.07 0.95
CA MET A 86 -5.59 7.38 1.12
C MET A 86 -4.07 7.30 1.19
N PHE A 87 -3.52 6.23 1.78
CA PHE A 87 -2.09 5.99 1.82
C PHE A 87 -1.54 5.65 0.43
N GLU A 88 -2.23 4.78 -0.30
CA GLU A 88 -1.89 4.40 -1.68
C GLU A 88 -2.03 5.56 -2.66
N GLU A 89 -3.07 6.39 -2.53
CA GLU A 89 -3.27 7.61 -3.34
C GLU A 89 -2.17 8.64 -3.07
N LYS A 90 -1.78 8.82 -1.81
CA LYS A 90 -0.68 9.72 -1.43
C LYS A 90 0.68 9.17 -1.80
N MET A 91 0.84 7.85 -1.99
CA MET A 91 2.02 7.30 -2.64
C MET A 91 2.02 7.71 -4.11
N LYS A 92 2.68 8.84 -4.37
CA LYS A 92 2.68 9.55 -5.66
C LYS A 92 3.27 8.75 -6.82
N MET A 93 3.75 7.52 -6.62
CA MET A 93 4.51 6.76 -7.61
C MET A 93 3.82 6.71 -8.98
N SER A 94 2.51 6.47 -9.05
CA SER A 94 1.75 6.45 -10.32
C SER A 94 1.76 7.82 -11.02
N THR A 95 1.44 8.89 -10.29
CA THR A 95 1.45 10.25 -10.80
C THR A 95 2.85 10.71 -11.18
N SER A 96 3.84 10.43 -10.33
CA SER A 96 5.24 10.78 -10.55
C SER A 96 5.82 10.03 -11.75
N LEU A 97 5.48 8.75 -11.94
CA LEU A 97 5.85 7.98 -13.12
C LEU A 97 5.32 8.64 -14.39
N MET A 98 4.05 9.02 -14.43
CA MET A 98 3.45 9.72 -15.57
C MET A 98 4.15 11.05 -15.86
N VAL A 99 4.45 11.85 -14.82
CA VAL A 99 5.19 13.11 -14.96
C VAL A 99 6.61 12.89 -15.48
N CYS A 100 7.32 11.86 -14.99
CA CYS A 100 8.67 11.54 -15.44
C CYS A 100 8.68 11.07 -16.90
N LEU A 101 7.72 10.22 -17.29
CA LEU A 101 7.57 9.75 -18.67
C LEU A 101 7.19 10.89 -19.63
N GLN A 102 6.31 11.81 -19.21
CA GLN A 102 5.97 12.99 -20.00
C GLN A 102 7.21 13.86 -20.25
N LYS A 103 7.97 14.19 -19.19
CA LYS A 103 9.22 14.96 -19.32
C LYS A 103 10.24 14.27 -20.22
N HIS A 104 10.31 12.94 -20.17
CA HIS A 104 11.17 12.15 -21.04
C HIS A 104 10.73 12.23 -22.51
N GLY A 105 9.43 12.15 -22.79
CA GLY A 105 8.88 12.34 -24.13
C GLY A 105 9.17 13.74 -24.69
N GLU A 106 9.02 14.78 -23.88
CA GLU A 106 9.38 16.15 -24.23
C GLU A 106 10.89 16.30 -24.51
N ALA A 107 11.74 15.68 -23.69
CA ALA A 107 13.19 15.67 -23.90
C ALA A 107 13.60 14.93 -25.19
N LYS A 108 12.93 13.82 -25.53
CA LYS A 108 13.12 13.10 -26.79
C LYS A 108 12.73 13.96 -28.00
N LEU A 109 11.61 14.69 -27.93
CA LEU A 109 11.19 15.62 -28.99
C LEU A 109 12.21 16.74 -29.21
N GLN A 110 12.86 17.20 -28.14
CA GLN A 110 13.92 18.22 -28.21
C GLN A 110 15.29 17.65 -28.63
N GLN A 111 15.39 16.34 -28.91
CA GLN A 111 16.67 15.64 -29.16
C GLN A 111 17.70 15.92 -28.06
N LYS A 112 17.23 16.05 -26.82
CA LYS A 112 18.06 16.39 -25.68
C LYS A 112 18.94 15.19 -25.31
N ALA A 113 20.26 15.38 -25.40
CA ALA A 113 21.21 14.39 -24.90
C ALA A 113 20.99 14.13 -23.40
N GLY A 114 20.99 12.86 -22.99
CA GLY A 114 20.79 12.47 -21.59
C GLY A 114 19.32 12.39 -21.15
N ALA A 115 18.35 12.43 -22.08
CA ALA A 115 16.93 12.27 -21.75
C ALA A 115 16.62 11.01 -20.93
N ALA A 116 17.34 9.91 -21.17
CA ALA A 116 17.22 8.68 -20.39
C ALA A 116 17.74 8.83 -18.94
N LEU A 117 18.87 9.52 -18.75
CA LEU A 117 19.40 9.81 -17.40
C LEU A 117 18.46 10.73 -16.62
N ASP A 118 17.85 11.71 -17.27
CA ASP A 118 16.84 12.58 -16.66
C ASP A 118 15.61 11.78 -16.21
N LEU A 119 15.16 10.81 -17.02
CA LEU A 119 14.07 9.90 -16.64
C LEU A 119 14.42 9.09 -15.40
N VAL A 120 15.61 8.47 -15.37
CA VAL A 120 16.11 7.71 -14.23
C VAL A 120 16.17 8.58 -12.98
N SER A 121 16.74 9.79 -13.09
CA SER A 121 16.85 10.75 -11.98
C SER A 121 15.48 11.17 -11.45
N CYS A 122 14.52 11.45 -12.35
CA CYS A 122 13.15 11.80 -11.97
C CYS A 122 12.46 10.67 -11.20
N LEU A 123 12.62 9.42 -11.67
CA LEU A 123 12.03 8.26 -11.01
C LEU A 123 12.73 7.92 -9.68
N ASP A 124 14.05 8.06 -9.60
CA ASP A 124 14.79 7.90 -8.34
C ASP A 124 14.32 8.91 -7.28
N GLN A 125 14.16 10.19 -7.66
CA GLN A 125 13.58 11.20 -6.77
C GLN A 125 12.17 10.80 -6.32
N SER A 126 11.36 10.31 -7.24
CA SER A 126 9.98 9.86 -6.95
C SER A 126 9.95 8.68 -5.99
N ILE A 127 10.85 7.71 -6.16
CA ILE A 127 11.02 6.57 -5.25
C ILE A 127 11.41 7.05 -3.86
N GLN A 128 12.39 7.94 -3.76
CA GLN A 128 12.86 8.48 -2.48
C GLN A 128 11.78 9.30 -1.77
N GLU A 129 10.93 10.02 -2.50
CA GLU A 129 9.75 10.69 -1.92
C GLU A 129 8.74 9.70 -1.35
N ASN A 130 8.47 8.60 -2.05
CA ASN A 130 7.59 7.54 -1.54
C ASN A 130 8.18 6.88 -0.29
N ILE A 131 9.48 6.56 -0.30
CA ILE A 131 10.19 5.99 0.88
C ILE A 131 10.07 6.92 2.10
N LYS A 132 10.22 8.24 1.90
CA LYS A 132 10.03 9.24 2.97
C LYS A 132 8.60 9.34 3.47
N PHE A 133 7.62 8.96 2.67
CA PHE A 133 6.22 8.94 3.06
C PHE A 133 5.84 7.69 3.86
N LEU A 134 6.54 6.55 3.68
CA LEU A 134 6.25 5.28 4.35
C LEU A 134 6.07 5.38 5.87
N PRO A 135 6.83 6.17 6.64
CA PRO A 135 6.61 6.30 8.08
C PRO A 135 5.20 6.76 8.48
N HIS A 136 4.43 7.36 7.56
CA HIS A 136 3.06 7.80 7.84
C HIS A 136 2.10 6.62 8.09
N ILE A 137 2.38 5.44 7.55
CA ILE A 137 1.59 4.23 7.82
C ILE A 137 1.61 3.83 9.30
N ASN A 138 2.61 4.28 10.08
CA ASN A 138 2.64 4.03 11.51
C ASN A 138 1.48 4.72 12.24
N LYS A 139 0.96 5.83 11.71
CA LYS A 139 -0.25 6.48 12.25
C LYS A 139 -1.48 5.61 12.04
N LEU A 140 -1.58 5.00 10.87
CA LEU A 140 -2.62 4.02 10.57
C LEU A 140 -2.52 2.83 11.54
N LYS A 141 -1.32 2.25 11.67
CA LYS A 141 -1.09 1.14 12.61
C LYS A 141 -1.50 1.49 14.04
N ALA A 142 -1.10 2.66 14.54
CA ALA A 142 -1.45 3.12 15.87
C ALA A 142 -2.97 3.27 16.07
N ALA A 143 -3.70 3.76 15.06
CA ALA A 143 -5.16 3.90 15.13
C ALA A 143 -5.90 2.56 15.27
N PHE A 144 -5.30 1.47 14.77
CA PHE A 144 -5.87 0.12 14.84
C PHE A 144 -5.20 -0.80 15.87
N GLY A 145 -4.20 -0.30 16.61
CA GLY A 145 -3.44 -1.12 17.57
C GLY A 145 -2.56 -2.20 16.92
N ILE A 146 -2.15 -1.98 15.67
CA ILE A 146 -1.33 -2.92 14.90
C ILE A 146 0.13 -2.80 15.33
N SER A 147 0.71 -3.88 15.83
CA SER A 147 2.14 -3.98 16.12
C SER A 147 2.95 -4.39 14.88
N ASP A 148 4.22 -3.99 14.82
CA ASP A 148 5.16 -4.44 13.78
C ASP A 148 5.54 -5.94 13.93
N ASP A 149 5.25 -6.51 15.11
CA ASP A 149 5.51 -7.91 15.41
C ASP A 149 4.52 -8.81 14.67
N SER A 150 4.85 -9.14 13.42
CA SER A 150 4.44 -10.39 12.77
C SER A 150 5.23 -11.56 13.38
N SER A 151 5.23 -11.67 14.70
CA SER A 151 5.85 -12.80 15.40
C SER A 151 4.81 -13.92 15.53
N SER A 152 4.80 -14.77 14.50
CA SER A 152 4.61 -16.24 14.51
C SER A 152 3.72 -16.83 15.60
#